data_AF-A0A0C2XBG9-F1
#
_entry.id   AF-A0A0C2XBG9-F1
#
_cell.length_a   1.000
_cell.length_b   1.000
_cell.length_c   1.000
_cell.angle_alpha   90.00
_cell.angle_beta   90.00
_cell.angle_gamma   90.00
#
_symmetry.space_group_name_H-M   'P 1'
#
loop_
_entity.id
_entity.type
_entity.pdbx_description
1 polymer ?
#
loop_
_entity_poly.entity_id
_entity_poly.type
_entity_poly.pdbx_seq_one_letter_code
_entity_poly.pdbx_strand_id
1 'polypeptide(L)'
;MKYRQRARIQYPQLYAEKSEAEANPEAKKFNCAQRAHHNTLESLPMIYIPTLVTGLKYPLFAAVACTLWSLSRISYTHGYITGDPDKRLTLLYRVGPIGVLGSLLISSYMASEWVIAGISKSIH
;
A
#
# COMPACT_ATOMS: atom_id res chain seq x y z
N MET A 1 -16.23 6.50 -9.27
CA MET A 1 -15.20 5.59 -9.82
C MET A 1 -15.31 5.51 -11.35
N LYS A 2 -14.32 6.00 -12.09
CA LYS A 2 -14.26 5.96 -13.57
C LYS A 2 -14.45 4.55 -14.15
N TYR A 3 -13.85 3.53 -13.52
CA TYR A 3 -13.98 2.12 -13.95
C TYR A 3 -15.36 1.54 -13.71
N ARG A 4 -16.05 1.94 -12.63
CA ARG A 4 -17.42 1.50 -12.35
C ARG A 4 -18.40 1.96 -13.42
N GLN A 5 -18.31 3.24 -13.81
CA GLN A 5 -19.15 3.81 -14.85
C GLN A 5 -18.97 3.09 -16.19
N ARG A 6 -17.72 2.72 -16.54
CA ARG A 6 -17.41 1.96 -17.76
C ARG A 6 -17.92 0.52 -17.71
N ALA A 7 -17.82 -0.13 -16.55
CA ALA A 7 -18.29 -1.48 -16.33
C ALA A 7 -19.82 -1.60 -16.19
N ARG A 8 -20.53 -0.48 -16.00
CA ARG A 8 -21.99 -0.41 -15.77
C ARG A 8 -22.48 -1.24 -14.56
N ILE A 9 -21.61 -1.41 -13.55
CA ILE A 9 -21.96 -2.12 -12.31
C ILE A 9 -22.78 -1.19 -11.40
N GLN A 10 -24.04 -1.55 -11.17
CA GLN A 10 -24.99 -0.78 -10.38
C GLN A 10 -24.62 -0.78 -8.89
N TYR A 11 -24.91 0.31 -8.18
CA TYR A 11 -24.84 0.31 -6.72
C TYR A 11 -25.99 -0.54 -6.16
N PRO A 12 -25.80 -1.27 -5.03
CA PRO A 12 -24.67 -1.25 -4.09
C PRO A 12 -23.55 -2.26 -4.37
N GLN A 13 -23.57 -2.96 -5.52
CA GLN A 13 -22.64 -4.06 -5.81
C GLN A 13 -21.16 -3.62 -5.74
N LEU A 14 -20.33 -4.35 -5.00
CA LEU A 14 -18.92 -3.98 -4.77
C LEU A 14 -18.00 -4.47 -5.89
N TYR A 15 -18.20 -5.71 -6.34
CA TYR A 15 -17.46 -6.37 -7.41
C TYR A 15 -18.43 -6.86 -8.48
N ALA A 16 -18.01 -6.83 -9.75
CA ALA A 16 -18.68 -7.54 -10.82
C ALA A 16 -18.64 -9.05 -10.55
N GLU A 17 -19.73 -9.76 -10.84
CA GLU A 17 -19.75 -11.22 -10.76
C GLU A 17 -18.83 -11.85 -11.81
N LYS A 18 -18.54 -13.15 -11.67
CA LYS A 18 -17.68 -13.88 -12.61
C LYS A 18 -18.23 -13.83 -14.04
N SER A 19 -19.53 -14.08 -14.18
CA SER A 19 -20.25 -14.01 -15.46
C SER A 19 -20.14 -12.63 -16.10
N GLU A 20 -20.30 -11.55 -15.32
CA GLU A 20 -20.18 -10.17 -15.78
C GLU A 20 -18.74 -9.81 -16.18
N ALA A 21 -17.75 -10.29 -15.42
CA ALA A 21 -16.34 -10.06 -15.70
C ALA A 21 -15.82 -10.83 -16.92
N GLU A 22 -16.37 -12.02 -17.18
CA GLU A 22 -16.08 -12.82 -18.37
C GLU A 22 -16.75 -12.23 -19.62
N ALA A 23 -17.98 -11.73 -19.49
CA ALA A 23 -18.72 -11.13 -20.60
C ALA A 23 -18.26 -9.69 -20.93
N ASN A 24 -17.76 -8.93 -19.96
CA ASN A 24 -17.36 -7.54 -20.14
C ASN A 24 -15.92 -7.30 -19.64
N PRO A 25 -14.96 -7.05 -20.56
CA PRO A 25 -13.59 -6.71 -20.20
C PRO A 25 -13.46 -5.50 -19.27
N GLU A 26 -14.38 -4.51 -19.36
CA GLU A 26 -14.38 -3.36 -18.45
C GLU A 26 -14.82 -3.74 -17.03
N ALA A 27 -15.70 -4.74 -16.87
CA ALA A 27 -16.07 -5.29 -15.57
C ALA A 27 -14.90 -6.03 -14.91
N LYS A 28 -14.10 -6.77 -15.70
CA LYS A 28 -12.83 -7.33 -15.23
C LYS A 28 -11.86 -6.25 -14.76
N LYS A 29 -11.67 -5.18 -15.54
CA LYS A 29 -10.83 -4.03 -15.14
C LYS A 29 -11.35 -3.32 -13.88
N PHE A 30 -12.67 -3.24 -13.70
CA PHE A 30 -13.27 -2.71 -12.49
C PHE A 30 -12.92 -3.57 -11.26
N ASN A 31 -13.07 -4.89 -11.33
CA ASN A 31 -12.67 -5.80 -10.24
C ASN A 31 -11.16 -5.68 -9.94
N CYS A 32 -10.36 -5.57 -10.98
CA CYS A 32 -8.93 -5.34 -10.89
C CYS A 32 -8.59 -4.03 -10.13
N ALA A 33 -9.22 -2.91 -10.52
CA ALA A 33 -9.04 -1.63 -9.86
C ALA A 33 -9.49 -1.68 -8.38
N GLN A 34 -10.61 -2.34 -8.09
CA GLN A 34 -11.12 -2.53 -6.73
C GLN A 34 -10.13 -3.31 -5.87
N ARG A 35 -9.58 -4.42 -6.38
CA ARG A 35 -8.60 -5.21 -5.63
C ARG A 35 -7.31 -4.43 -5.39
N ALA A 36 -6.83 -3.68 -6.37
CA ALA A 36 -5.64 -2.84 -6.22
C ALA A 36 -5.84 -1.76 -5.14
N HIS A 37 -7.03 -1.15 -5.09
CA HIS A 37 -7.40 -0.18 -4.07
C HIS A 37 -7.45 -0.81 -2.67
N HIS A 38 -8.18 -1.92 -2.50
CA HIS A 38 -8.29 -2.62 -1.22
C HIS A 38 -6.93 -3.08 -0.71
N ASN A 39 -6.09 -3.65 -1.57
CA ASN A 39 -4.73 -4.03 -1.19
C ASN A 39 -3.88 -2.84 -0.75
N THR A 40 -4.14 -1.64 -1.30
CA THR A 40 -3.44 -0.42 -0.85
C THR A 40 -3.88 -0.07 0.55
N LEU A 41 -5.19 -0.07 0.81
CA LEU A 41 -5.74 0.20 2.14
C LEU A 41 -5.26 -0.81 3.20
N GLU A 42 -5.22 -2.10 2.85
CA GLU A 42 -4.65 -3.18 3.70
C GLU A 42 -3.19 -2.89 4.08
N SER A 43 -2.43 -2.24 3.18
CA SER A 43 -1.01 -1.94 3.40
C SER A 43 -0.79 -0.65 4.20
N LEU A 44 -1.69 0.34 4.14
CA LEU A 44 -1.47 1.68 4.70
C LEU A 44 -1.00 1.70 6.16
N PRO A 45 -1.60 0.94 7.11
CA PRO A 45 -1.18 0.97 8.51
C PRO A 45 0.29 0.55 8.69
N MET A 46 0.70 -0.48 7.94
CA MET A 46 2.07 -1.03 7.98
C MET A 46 3.12 -0.09 7.38
N ILE A 47 2.70 0.96 6.67
CA ILE A 47 3.58 1.94 6.05
C ILE A 47 3.61 3.21 6.88
N TYR A 48 2.42 3.76 7.18
CA TYR A 48 2.31 5.10 7.75
C TYR A 48 2.80 5.14 9.19
N ILE A 49 2.47 4.15 10.03
CA ILE A 49 2.92 4.11 11.42
C ILE A 49 4.46 4.12 11.53
N PRO A 50 5.20 3.16 10.93
CA PRO A 50 6.65 3.14 11.06
C PRO A 50 7.32 4.34 10.38
N THR A 51 6.77 4.83 9.26
CA THR A 51 7.29 6.03 8.59
C THR A 51 7.13 7.27 9.47
N LEU A 52 5.99 7.46 10.12
CA LEU A 52 5.75 8.59 11.03
C LEU A 52 6.68 8.54 12.24
N VAL A 53 6.82 7.37 12.89
CA VAL A 53 7.73 7.18 14.03
C VAL A 53 9.17 7.43 13.60
N THR A 54 9.61 6.86 12.47
CA THR A 54 10.95 7.06 11.94
C THR A 54 11.20 8.54 11.61
N GLY A 55 10.19 9.23 11.07
CA GLY A 55 10.27 10.64 10.68
C GLY A 55 10.52 11.60 11.84
N LEU A 56 10.22 11.20 13.09
CA LEU A 56 10.51 12.01 14.27
C LEU A 56 12.02 12.19 14.51
N LYS A 57 12.83 11.22 14.09
CA LYS A 57 14.30 11.25 14.27
C LYS A 57 15.06 11.33 12.94
N TYR A 58 14.52 10.72 11.89
CA TYR A 58 15.14 10.62 10.56
C TYR A 58 14.16 11.09 9.46
N PRO A 59 13.81 12.38 9.41
CA PRO A 59 12.76 12.90 8.52
C PRO A 59 13.07 12.70 7.04
N LEU A 60 14.34 12.89 6.62
CA LEU A 60 14.74 12.71 5.22
C LEU A 60 14.60 11.25 4.77
N PHE A 61 15.03 10.30 5.61
CA PHE A 61 14.90 8.88 5.32
C PHE A 61 13.43 8.47 5.20
N ALA A 62 12.61 8.89 6.17
CA ALA A 62 11.17 8.61 6.17
C ALA A 62 10.48 9.16 4.91
N ALA A 63 10.82 10.39 4.49
CA ALA A 63 10.27 10.99 3.27
C ALA A 63 10.64 10.21 2.00
N VAL A 64 11.91 9.81 1.87
CA VAL A 64 12.39 9.02 0.73
C VAL A 64 11.72 7.64 0.71
N ALA A 65 11.68 6.95 1.85
CA ALA A 65 11.06 5.63 1.95
C ALA A 65 9.56 5.66 1.58
N CYS A 66 8.82 6.65 2.10
CA CYS A 66 7.39 6.83 1.80
C CYS A 66 7.15 7.18 0.32
N THR A 67 8.01 8.01 -0.26
CA THR A 67 7.93 8.38 -1.68
C THR A 67 8.19 7.18 -2.59
N LEU A 68 9.25 6.41 -2.31
CA LEU A 68 9.56 5.18 -3.04
C LEU A 68 8.41 4.17 -2.96
N TRP A 69 7.82 3.99 -1.77
CA TRP A 69 6.65 3.13 -1.62
C TRP A 69 5.46 3.66 -2.44
N SER A 70 5.19 4.97 -2.40
CA SER A 70 4.09 5.58 -3.16
C SER A 70 4.24 5.38 -4.67
N LEU A 71 5.45 5.59 -5.21
CA LEU A 71 5.76 5.31 -6.63
C LEU A 71 5.60 3.83 -6.97
N SER A 72 6.01 2.93 -6.07
CA SER A 72 5.81 1.50 -6.24
C SER A 72 4.31 1.14 -6.38
N ARG A 73 3.44 1.76 -5.57
CA ARG A 73 1.98 1.56 -5.61
C ARG A 73 1.34 2.14 -6.87
N ILE A 74 1.86 3.25 -7.39
CA ILE A 74 1.42 3.80 -8.68
C ILE A 74 1.70 2.78 -9.78
N SER A 75 2.92 2.22 -9.84
CA SER A 75 3.26 1.21 -10.85
C SER A 75 2.44 -0.09 -10.70
N TYR A 76 2.23 -0.55 -9.48
CA TYR A 76 1.41 -1.73 -9.17
C TYR A 76 -0.03 -1.53 -9.66
N THR A 77 -0.62 -0.39 -9.33
CA THR A 77 -2.00 -0.06 -9.72
C THR A 77 -2.10 0.05 -11.23
N HIS A 78 -1.14 0.68 -11.90
CA HIS A 78 -1.09 0.80 -13.36
C HIS A 78 -1.01 -0.58 -14.05
N GLY A 79 -0.20 -1.50 -13.52
CA GLY A 79 -0.15 -2.88 -14.00
C GLY A 79 -1.48 -3.61 -13.80
N TYR A 80 -2.10 -3.46 -12.63
CA TYR A 80 -3.34 -4.16 -12.27
C TYR A 80 -4.55 -3.72 -13.12
N ILE A 81 -4.66 -2.43 -13.47
CA ILE A 81 -5.78 -1.88 -14.26
C ILE A 81 -5.72 -2.26 -15.75
N THR A 82 -4.69 -2.99 -16.19
CA THR A 82 -4.63 -3.54 -17.56
C THR A 82 -5.63 -4.68 -17.77
N GLY A 83 -6.19 -5.25 -16.70
CA GLY A 83 -7.09 -6.42 -16.74
C GLY A 83 -6.36 -7.76 -16.71
N ASP A 84 -5.03 -7.73 -16.65
CA ASP A 84 -4.15 -8.87 -16.43
C ASP A 84 -3.48 -8.74 -15.05
N PRO A 85 -3.85 -9.57 -14.06
CA PRO A 85 -3.28 -9.53 -12.73
C PRO A 85 -1.77 -9.72 -12.69
N ASP A 86 -1.17 -10.43 -13.64
CA ASP A 86 0.26 -10.75 -13.59
C ASP A 86 1.14 -9.53 -13.91
N LYS A 87 0.61 -8.57 -14.67
CA LYS A 87 1.27 -7.30 -14.99
C LYS A 87 1.48 -6.37 -13.79
N ARG A 88 0.93 -6.72 -12.62
CA ARG A 88 1.14 -5.97 -11.37
C ARG A 88 2.57 -6.08 -10.83
N LEU A 89 3.29 -7.16 -11.17
CA LEU A 89 4.62 -7.48 -10.62
C LEU A 89 5.76 -6.74 -11.32
N THR A 90 5.68 -5.41 -11.36
CA THR A 90 6.75 -4.58 -11.92
C THR A 90 7.99 -4.60 -11.04
N LEU A 91 9.17 -4.31 -11.61
CA LEU A 91 10.40 -4.15 -10.84
C LEU A 91 10.24 -3.09 -9.74
N LEU A 92 9.61 -1.96 -10.07
CA LEU A 92 9.38 -0.87 -9.13
C LEU A 92 8.50 -1.29 -7.95
N TYR A 93 7.46 -2.10 -8.20
CA TYR A 93 6.64 -2.68 -7.13
C TYR A 93 7.44 -3.62 -6.23
N ARG A 94 8.35 -4.44 -6.79
CA ARG A 94 9.16 -5.40 -6.00
C ARG A 94 10.15 -4.71 -5.08
N VAL A 95 10.74 -3.60 -5.49
CA VAL A 95 11.74 -2.86 -4.69
C VAL A 95 11.10 -1.88 -3.69
N GLY A 96 9.88 -1.41 -3.96
CA GLY A 96 9.17 -0.45 -3.11
C GLY A 96 9.08 -0.82 -1.62
N PRO A 97 8.80 -2.09 -1.26
CA PRO A 97 8.76 -2.53 0.14
C PRO A 97 10.09 -2.45 0.90
N ILE A 98 11.24 -2.31 0.23
CA ILE A 98 12.56 -2.31 0.90
C ILE A 98 12.68 -1.10 1.84
N GLY A 99 12.25 0.09 1.41
CA GLY A 99 12.27 1.30 2.25
C GLY A 99 11.34 1.20 3.46
N VAL A 100 10.25 0.44 3.32
CA VAL A 100 9.29 0.16 4.39
C VAL A 100 9.91 -0.74 5.44
N LEU A 101 10.58 -1.82 5.00
CA LEU A 101 11.29 -2.72 5.91
C LEU A 101 12.35 -1.96 6.72
N GLY A 102 13.09 -1.05 6.08
CA GLY A 102 14.00 -0.16 6.79
C GLY A 102 13.31 0.71 7.84
N SER A 103 12.17 1.33 7.48
CA SER A 103 11.38 2.14 8.42
C SER A 103 10.79 1.33 9.58
N LEU A 104 10.40 0.08 9.35
CA LEU A 104 9.93 -0.84 10.38
C LEU A 104 11.02 -1.18 11.39
N LEU A 105 12.25 -1.46 10.92
CA LEU A 105 13.38 -1.77 11.79
C LEU A 105 13.80 -0.55 12.62
N ILE A 106 13.89 0.63 12.00
CA ILE A 106 14.27 1.87 12.69
C ILE A 106 13.22 2.25 13.73
N SER A 107 11.94 2.20 13.37
CA SER A 107 10.85 2.50 14.33
C SER A 107 10.83 1.52 15.51
N SER A 108 11.08 0.23 15.27
CA SER A 108 11.16 -0.78 16.34
C SER A 108 12.34 -0.53 17.27
N TYR A 109 13.50 -0.18 16.71
CA TYR A 109 14.68 0.22 17.50
C TYR A 109 14.38 1.46 18.35
N MET A 110 13.80 2.50 17.75
CA MET A 110 13.44 3.74 18.46
C MET A 110 12.44 3.49 19.59
N ALA A 111 11.42 2.67 19.35
CA ALA A 111 10.45 2.31 20.38
C ALA A 111 11.13 1.58 21.56
N SER A 112 12.06 0.67 21.27
CA SER A 112 12.82 -0.06 22.29
C SER A 112 13.65 0.89 23.16
N GLU A 113 14.37 1.83 22.53
CA GLU A 113 15.15 2.85 23.23
C GLU A 113 14.29 3.72 24.16
N TRP A 114 13.10 4.14 23.69
CA TRP A 114 12.18 4.93 24.51
C TRP A 114 11.63 4.16 25.70
N VAL A 115 11.31 2.88 25.52
CA VAL A 115 10.84 2.00 26.61
C VAL A 115 11.94 1.84 27.66
N ILE A 116 13.18 1.54 27.25
CA ILE A 116 14.32 1.37 28.16
C ILE A 116 14.60 2.67 28.92
N ALA A 117 14.60 3.82 28.22
CA ALA A 117 14.79 5.12 28.85
C ALA A 117 13.68 5.45 29.88
N GLY A 118 12.43 5.06 29.58
CA GLY A 118 11.31 5.21 30.52
C GLY A 118 11.48 4.36 31.78
N ILE A 119 11.91 3.10 31.64
CA ILE A 119 12.17 2.20 32.76
C ILE A 119 13.32 2.74 33.63
N SER A 120 14.42 3.16 33.00
CA SER A 120 15.59 3.72 33.69
C SER A 120 15.22 4.94 34.54
N LYS A 121 14.39 5.85 34.02
CA LYS A 121 13.89 7.02 34.76
C LYS A 121 12.92 6.70 35.90
N SER A 122 12.31 5.51 35.93
CA SER A 122 11.37 5.12 37.00
C SER A 122 12.08 4.48 38.21
N ILE A 123 13.34 4.08 38.04
CA ILE A 123 14.15 3.39 39.07
C ILE A 123 15.02 4.39 39.86
N HIS A 124 15.10 5.64 39.42
CA HIS A 124 15.76 6.76 40.10
C HIS A 124 14.72 7.78 40.57
#